data_AF-A0A917YE28-F1
#
_entry.id   AF-A0A917YE28-F1
#
_cell.length_a   1.000
_cell.length_b   1.000
_cell.length_c   1.000
_cell.angle_alpha   90.00
_cell.angle_beta   90.00
_cell.angle_gamma   90.00
#
_symmetry.space_group_name_H-M   'P 1'
#
loop_
_entity.id
_entity.type
_entity.pdbx_description
1 polymer ?
#
loop_
_entity_poly.entity_id
_entity_poly.type
_entity_poly.pdbx_seq_one_letter_code
_entity_poly.pdbx_strand_id
1 'polypeptide(L)'
;MRVRLARQRPTPDRVRGRVREVGPERWWHRIRWAHIGGVLGAVAAIGSLIFTGVATYYGAAVSKDRLEQSREATQRESRSQASHVSFWSEGGPHRAQRTVHVMNRSPDPITGITLSLLLVTQQRGEDPAVLEPFQLTFPNLGPCKEMVLTEETLLSALDVSQQRPSEVQLSILNFTDGDGRTWRRADDGLEESRQIGEPDFPGTSEVTLDAPPAPKRAAMCDGGTT
;
A
#
# COMPACT_ATOMS: atom_id res chain seq x y z
N MET A 1 28.20 -24.76 35.29
CA MET A 1 28.48 -26.19 35.06
C MET A 1 29.77 -26.29 34.25
N ARG A 2 30.87 -26.75 34.87
CA ARG A 2 32.18 -26.94 34.24
C ARG A 2 32.53 -28.42 34.35
N VAL A 3 32.80 -29.07 33.22
CA VAL A 3 33.33 -30.44 33.21
C VAL A 3 34.61 -30.41 32.38
N ARG A 4 35.74 -30.33 33.10
CA ARG A 4 37.08 -30.68 32.59
C ARG A 4 37.28 -32.16 32.85
N LEU A 5 37.55 -32.93 31.81
CA LEU A 5 38.00 -34.32 31.94
C LEU A 5 39.39 -34.44 31.32
N ALA A 6 40.39 -34.40 32.20
CA ALA A 6 41.73 -34.84 31.92
C ALA A 6 41.80 -36.37 32.09
N ARG A 7 42.42 -37.07 31.13
CA ARG A 7 42.97 -38.41 31.36
C ARG A 7 44.33 -38.52 30.67
N GLN A 8 45.37 -38.37 31.48
CA GLN A 8 46.70 -38.93 31.23
C GLN A 8 46.64 -40.45 31.40
N ARG A 9 47.26 -41.20 30.50
CA ARG A 9 47.70 -42.58 30.70
C ARG A 9 48.99 -42.87 29.92
N PRO A 10 49.79 -43.86 30.38
CA PRO A 10 51.24 -43.82 30.37
C PRO A 10 51.86 -44.41 29.10
N THR A 11 53.10 -43.98 28.86
CA THR A 11 54.06 -44.58 27.94
C THR A 11 54.44 -46.01 28.33
N PRO A 12 54.56 -46.92 27.35
CA PRO A 12 55.49 -48.02 27.41
C PRO A 12 56.73 -47.70 26.58
N ASP A 13 57.84 -47.66 27.30
CA ASP A 13 59.20 -47.77 26.83
C ASP A 13 59.41 -49.12 26.10
N ARG A 14 59.96 -49.10 24.88
CA ARG A 14 60.61 -50.29 24.29
C ARG A 14 61.53 -49.95 23.11
N VAL A 15 62.82 -50.07 23.43
CA VAL A 15 63.85 -50.81 22.68
C VAL A 15 64.25 -50.28 21.30
N ARG A 16 65.45 -49.68 21.29
CA ARG A 16 66.30 -49.44 20.12
C ARG A 16 66.73 -50.77 19.48
N GLY A 17 66.00 -51.19 18.45
CA GLY A 17 66.53 -52.05 17.40
C GLY A 17 67.13 -51.19 16.29
N ARG A 18 68.45 -51.05 16.26
CA ARG A 18 69.17 -50.35 15.18
C ARG A 18 69.30 -51.33 14.00
N VAL A 19 68.25 -51.47 13.21
CA VAL A 19 68.32 -52.13 11.89
C VAL A 19 68.87 -51.10 10.90
N ARG A 20 70.07 -51.39 10.39
CA ARG A 20 70.71 -50.63 9.31
C ARG A 20 70.18 -51.16 7.99
N GLU A 21 69.01 -50.67 7.59
CA GLU A 21 68.49 -50.87 6.23
C GLU A 21 69.21 -49.90 5.28
N VAL A 22 69.90 -50.52 4.32
CA VAL A 22 70.37 -49.88 3.08
C VAL A 22 69.11 -49.58 2.27
N GLY A 23 68.88 -48.28 1.98
CA GLY A 23 67.57 -47.77 1.60
C GLY A 23 67.06 -48.19 0.21
N PRO A 24 65.77 -47.95 -0.08
CA PRO A 24 65.39 -47.24 -1.28
C PRO A 24 65.68 -45.75 -1.07
N GLU A 25 66.40 -45.16 -2.01
CA GLU A 25 66.59 -43.72 -2.08
C GLU A 25 65.27 -42.96 -1.87
N ARG A 26 65.35 -41.84 -1.15
CA ARG A 26 64.30 -40.84 -0.95
C ARG A 26 63.89 -40.19 -2.28
N TRP A 27 63.27 -40.94 -3.17
CA TRP A 27 62.71 -40.43 -4.43
C TRP A 27 61.49 -39.52 -4.17
N TRP A 28 60.76 -39.70 -3.08
CA TRP A 28 59.57 -38.88 -2.76
C TRP A 28 59.87 -37.44 -2.31
N HIS A 29 61.13 -37.10 -1.98
CA HIS A 29 61.53 -35.71 -1.64
C HIS A 29 61.92 -34.86 -2.85
N ARG A 30 61.92 -35.41 -4.07
CA ARG A 30 62.10 -34.61 -5.31
C ARG A 30 60.79 -34.14 -5.93
N ILE A 31 59.64 -34.55 -5.41
CA ILE A 31 58.38 -33.88 -5.75
C ILE A 31 58.37 -32.60 -4.91
N ARG A 32 58.46 -31.44 -5.57
CA ARG A 32 58.37 -30.12 -4.96
C ARG A 32 56.97 -29.94 -4.33
N TRP A 33 56.71 -30.56 -3.17
CA TRP A 33 55.45 -30.47 -2.44
C TRP A 33 55.01 -29.02 -2.17
N ALA A 34 55.98 -28.12 -1.98
CA ALA A 34 55.72 -26.69 -1.85
C ALA A 34 55.08 -26.06 -3.11
N HIS A 35 55.43 -26.54 -4.32
CA HIS A 35 54.79 -26.05 -5.56
C HIS A 35 53.37 -26.58 -5.71
N ILE A 36 53.10 -27.84 -5.33
CA ILE A 36 51.75 -28.42 -5.37
C ILE A 36 50.83 -27.71 -4.35
N GLY A 37 51.33 -27.45 -3.13
CA GLY A 37 50.58 -26.71 -2.11
C GLY A 37 50.28 -25.26 -2.50
N GLY A 38 51.23 -24.58 -3.16
CA GLY A 38 51.03 -23.21 -3.66
C GLY A 38 49.96 -23.12 -4.74
N VAL A 39 49.95 -24.05 -5.70
CA VAL A 39 48.92 -24.10 -6.76
C VAL A 39 47.54 -24.39 -6.17
N LEU A 40 47.43 -25.37 -5.27
CA LEU A 40 46.16 -25.68 -4.60
C LEU A 40 45.63 -24.49 -3.78
N GLY A 41 46.52 -23.79 -3.06
CA GLY A 41 46.16 -22.59 -2.32
C GLY A 41 45.65 -21.46 -3.22
N ALA A 42 46.32 -21.22 -4.34
CA ALA A 42 45.91 -20.20 -5.32
C ALA A 42 44.53 -20.52 -5.94
N VAL A 43 44.29 -21.78 -6.30
CA VAL A 43 42.98 -22.23 -6.84
C VAL A 43 41.89 -22.08 -5.78
N ALA A 44 42.16 -22.43 -4.52
CA ALA A 44 41.20 -22.25 -3.43
C ALA A 44 40.87 -20.77 -3.19
N ALA A 45 41.87 -19.88 -3.24
CA ALA A 45 41.66 -18.44 -3.11
C ALA A 45 40.80 -17.88 -4.25
N ILE A 46 41.08 -18.24 -5.50
CA ILE A 46 40.28 -17.84 -6.67
C ILE A 46 38.84 -18.38 -6.55
N GLY A 47 38.68 -19.65 -6.17
CA GLY A 47 37.37 -20.25 -5.95
C GLY A 47 36.56 -19.52 -4.87
N SER A 48 37.21 -19.13 -3.77
CA SER A 48 36.55 -18.39 -2.68
C SER A 48 36.06 -17.00 -3.09
N LEU A 49 36.83 -16.30 -3.94
CA LEU A 49 36.45 -15.00 -4.49
C LEU A 49 35.25 -15.12 -5.42
N ILE A 50 35.23 -16.13 -6.30
CA ILE A 50 34.09 -16.38 -7.19
C ILE A 50 32.83 -16.70 -6.38
N PHE A 51 32.94 -17.59 -5.39
CA PHE A 51 31.82 -17.93 -4.52
C PHE A 51 31.28 -16.71 -3.76
N THR A 52 32.17 -15.87 -3.24
CA THR A 52 31.79 -14.62 -2.56
C THR A 52 31.08 -13.65 -3.51
N GLY A 53 31.56 -13.54 -4.75
CA GLY A 53 30.92 -12.72 -5.78
C GLY A 53 29.50 -13.19 -6.10
N VAL A 54 29.32 -14.50 -6.28
CA VAL A 54 28.00 -15.12 -6.52
C VAL A 54 27.07 -14.91 -5.32
N ALA A 55 27.56 -15.16 -4.10
CA ALA A 55 26.78 -14.93 -2.89
C ALA A 55 26.34 -13.47 -2.73
N THR A 56 27.22 -12.52 -3.04
CA THR A 56 26.92 -11.08 -3.00
C THR A 56 25.90 -10.69 -4.07
N TYR A 57 26.03 -11.22 -5.28
CA TYR A 57 25.10 -10.97 -6.37
C TYR A 57 23.68 -11.45 -6.04
N TYR A 58 23.53 -12.69 -5.56
CA TYR A 58 22.23 -13.22 -5.14
C TYR A 58 21.68 -12.48 -3.92
N GLY A 59 22.54 -12.08 -2.96
CA GLY A 59 22.13 -11.26 -1.82
C GLY A 59 21.55 -9.91 -2.25
N ALA A 60 22.18 -9.24 -3.21
CA ALA A 60 21.69 -7.99 -3.78
C ALA A 60 20.37 -8.18 -4.55
N ALA A 61 20.25 -9.25 -5.34
CA ALA A 61 19.04 -9.57 -6.10
C ALA A 61 17.83 -9.82 -5.18
N VAL A 62 17.98 -10.61 -4.10
CA VAL A 62 16.91 -10.89 -3.14
C VAL A 62 16.49 -9.65 -2.35
N SER A 63 17.44 -8.77 -2.03
CA SER A 63 17.14 -7.53 -1.31
C SER A 63 16.27 -6.59 -2.15
N LYS A 64 16.47 -6.57 -3.48
CA LYS A 64 15.64 -5.81 -4.41
C LYS A 64 14.21 -6.35 -4.48
N ASP A 65 14.07 -7.68 -4.57
CA ASP A 65 12.76 -8.36 -4.63
C ASP A 65 11.92 -8.13 -3.37
N ARG A 66 12.53 -8.19 -2.18
CA ARG A 66 11.82 -7.90 -0.91
C ARG A 66 11.30 -6.46 -0.83
N LEU A 67 12.04 -5.50 -1.38
CA LEU A 67 11.61 -4.10 -1.38
C LEU A 67 10.39 -3.90 -2.30
N GLU A 68 10.38 -4.58 -3.44
CA GLU A 68 9.27 -4.55 -4.39
C GLU A 68 8.02 -5.22 -3.82
N GLN A 69 8.16 -6.41 -3.23
CA GLN A 69 7.07 -7.10 -2.52
C GLN A 69 6.51 -6.26 -1.38
N SER A 70 7.37 -5.59 -0.60
CA SER A 70 6.93 -4.72 0.47
C SER A 70 6.12 -3.53 -0.06
N ARG A 71 6.54 -2.91 -1.17
CA ARG A 71 5.83 -1.78 -1.77
C ARG A 71 4.47 -2.20 -2.31
N GLU A 72 4.38 -3.35 -2.97
CA GLU A 72 3.11 -3.89 -3.46
C GLU A 72 2.16 -4.21 -2.31
N ALA A 73 2.65 -4.84 -1.23
CA ALA A 73 1.84 -5.16 -0.07
C ALA A 73 1.27 -3.89 0.58
N THR A 74 2.11 -2.87 0.80
CA THR A 74 1.65 -1.58 1.33
C THR A 74 0.64 -0.91 0.40
N GLN A 75 0.85 -0.95 -0.92
CA GLN A 75 -0.10 -0.37 -1.86
C GLN A 75 -1.45 -1.11 -1.86
N ARG A 76 -1.45 -2.44 -1.77
CA ARG A 76 -2.67 -3.24 -1.66
C ARG A 76 -3.42 -2.96 -0.36
N GLU A 77 -2.70 -2.82 0.74
CA GLU A 77 -3.29 -2.50 2.05
C GLU A 77 -3.93 -1.12 2.06
N SER A 78 -3.23 -0.07 1.60
CA SER A 78 -3.81 1.28 1.48
C SER A 78 -5.01 1.30 0.54
N ARG A 79 -4.95 0.59 -0.61
CA ARG A 79 -6.11 0.48 -1.51
C ARG A 79 -7.27 -0.27 -0.89
N SER A 80 -7.01 -1.28 -0.06
CA SER A 80 -8.04 -2.02 0.68
C SER A 80 -8.76 -1.12 1.68
N GLN A 81 -8.03 -0.27 2.40
CA GLN A 81 -8.62 0.71 3.32
C GLN A 81 -9.50 1.72 2.58
N ALA A 82 -9.00 2.31 1.49
CA ALA A 82 -9.75 3.22 0.64
C ALA A 82 -10.97 2.54 -0.05
N SER A 83 -10.92 1.22 -0.22
CA SER A 83 -12.04 0.45 -0.76
C SER A 83 -13.28 0.48 0.16
N HIS A 84 -13.10 0.75 1.45
CA HIS A 84 -14.17 0.83 2.46
C HIS A 84 -14.91 2.17 2.48
N VAL A 85 -14.40 3.19 1.78
CA VAL A 85 -15.12 4.45 1.58
C VAL A 85 -16.03 4.27 0.38
N SER A 86 -17.30 4.65 0.50
CA SER A 86 -18.29 4.52 -0.57
C SER A 86 -19.20 5.73 -0.59
N PHE A 87 -19.75 6.03 -1.76
CA PHE A 87 -20.82 6.98 -1.92
C PHE A 87 -21.89 6.39 -2.83
N TRP A 88 -23.10 6.88 -2.66
CA TRP A 88 -24.22 6.60 -3.56
C TRP A 88 -25.24 7.72 -3.41
N SER A 89 -26.16 7.78 -4.35
CA SER A 89 -27.32 8.66 -4.28
C SER A 89 -28.60 7.83 -4.23
N GLU A 90 -29.56 8.31 -3.45
CA GLU A 90 -30.90 7.75 -3.38
C GLU A 90 -31.87 8.68 -4.11
N GLY A 91 -32.55 8.11 -5.11
CA GLY A 91 -33.52 8.77 -5.97
C GLY A 91 -34.42 7.73 -6.64
N GLY A 92 -35.66 8.08 -6.91
CA GLY A 92 -36.57 7.19 -7.65
C GLY A 92 -36.39 7.38 -9.16
N PRO A 93 -36.77 6.40 -10.00
CA PRO A 93 -36.65 6.49 -11.48
C PRO A 93 -37.41 7.67 -12.12
N HIS A 94 -38.21 8.40 -11.35
CA HIS A 94 -38.96 9.59 -11.77
C HIS A 94 -38.82 10.78 -10.80
N ARG A 95 -37.80 10.78 -9.94
CA ARG A 95 -37.52 11.88 -9.00
C ARG A 95 -36.03 12.15 -9.00
N ALA A 96 -35.68 13.44 -9.02
CA ALA A 96 -34.34 13.93 -8.72
C ALA A 96 -33.71 13.11 -7.60
N GLN A 97 -32.43 12.75 -7.73
CA GLN A 97 -31.67 12.20 -6.62
C GLN A 97 -31.80 13.17 -5.44
N ARG A 98 -32.41 12.71 -4.34
CA ARG A 98 -32.79 13.59 -3.22
C ARG A 98 -31.82 13.51 -2.06
N THR A 99 -30.98 12.49 -2.05
CA THR A 99 -30.12 12.24 -0.91
C THR A 99 -28.82 11.65 -1.39
N VAL A 100 -27.72 12.28 -1.01
CA VAL A 100 -26.37 11.80 -1.26
C VAL A 100 -25.82 11.22 0.03
N HIS A 101 -25.30 10.01 -0.06
CA HIS A 101 -24.70 9.30 1.05
C HIS A 101 -23.20 9.20 0.83
N VAL A 102 -22.43 9.50 1.85
CA VAL A 102 -20.99 9.28 1.90
C VAL A 102 -20.69 8.50 3.16
N MET A 103 -20.10 7.33 3.01
CA MET A 103 -19.88 6.41 4.12
C MET A 103 -18.42 5.99 4.18
N ASN A 104 -17.83 6.15 5.36
CA ASN A 104 -16.54 5.61 5.71
C ASN A 104 -16.72 4.34 6.54
N ARG A 105 -16.50 3.16 5.95
CA ARG A 105 -16.48 1.88 6.68
C ARG A 105 -15.07 1.48 7.15
N SER A 106 -14.08 2.33 6.96
CA SER A 106 -12.72 2.11 7.46
C SER A 106 -12.69 2.30 8.99
N PRO A 107 -11.83 1.56 9.72
CA PRO A 107 -11.52 1.86 11.11
C PRO A 107 -10.76 3.19 11.29
N ASP A 108 -10.26 3.77 10.20
CA ASP A 108 -9.51 5.01 10.20
C ASP A 108 -10.34 6.20 9.67
N PRO A 109 -10.15 7.40 10.22
CA PRO A 109 -10.82 8.60 9.73
C PRO A 109 -10.33 8.97 8.33
N ILE A 110 -11.19 9.63 7.55
CA ILE A 110 -10.82 10.27 6.28
C ILE A 110 -11.00 11.78 6.37
N THR A 111 -10.22 12.52 5.59
CA THR A 111 -10.20 13.99 5.56
C THR A 111 -10.23 14.52 4.14
N GLY A 112 -10.36 15.85 3.99
CA GLY A 112 -10.28 16.50 2.67
C GLY A 112 -11.30 15.95 1.68
N ILE A 113 -12.55 15.82 2.13
CA ILE A 113 -13.59 15.14 1.37
C ILE A 113 -14.21 16.15 0.41
N THR A 114 -14.16 15.86 -0.88
CA THR A 114 -14.71 16.69 -1.95
C THR A 114 -15.62 15.85 -2.83
N LEU A 115 -16.88 16.25 -2.94
CA LEU A 115 -17.85 15.65 -3.84
C LEU A 115 -18.00 16.50 -5.09
N SER A 116 -17.80 15.92 -6.27
CA SER A 116 -18.09 16.56 -7.54
C SER A 116 -19.50 16.18 -7.99
N LEU A 117 -20.37 17.18 -7.99
CA LEU A 117 -21.79 17.11 -8.34
C LEU A 117 -22.02 17.74 -9.70
N LEU A 118 -22.94 17.19 -10.48
CA LEU A 118 -23.44 17.77 -11.71
C LEU A 118 -24.93 18.08 -11.51
N LEU A 119 -25.31 19.36 -11.59
CA LEU A 119 -26.71 19.75 -11.55
C LEU A 119 -27.31 19.72 -12.93
N VAL A 120 -28.38 18.94 -13.13
CA VAL A 120 -29.16 18.94 -14.37
C VAL A 120 -30.39 19.81 -14.15
N THR A 121 -30.52 20.90 -14.92
CA THR A 121 -31.76 21.67 -14.98
C THR A 121 -32.52 21.32 -16.25
N GLN A 122 -33.79 20.92 -16.12
CA GLN A 122 -34.71 20.82 -17.25
C GLN A 122 -35.60 22.06 -17.29
N GLN A 123 -35.38 22.90 -18.29
CA GLN A 123 -36.33 23.95 -18.64
C GLN A 123 -37.48 23.32 -19.44
N ARG A 124 -38.73 23.69 -19.12
CA ARG A 124 -39.92 23.11 -19.76
C ARG A 124 -39.94 23.47 -21.25
N GLY A 125 -39.68 22.49 -22.11
CA GLY A 125 -39.71 22.65 -23.58
C GLY A 125 -38.34 22.91 -24.21
N GLU A 126 -37.26 22.83 -23.44
CA GLU A 126 -35.88 22.88 -23.92
C GLU A 126 -35.19 21.53 -23.64
N ASP A 127 -34.19 21.19 -24.46
CA ASP A 127 -33.29 20.07 -24.14
C ASP A 127 -32.65 20.31 -22.76
N PRO A 128 -32.30 19.27 -21.97
CA PRO A 128 -31.64 19.44 -20.69
C PRO A 128 -30.32 20.20 -20.89
N ALA A 129 -30.31 21.51 -20.58
CA ALA A 129 -29.35 22.43 -21.18
C ALA A 129 -28.21 22.86 -20.26
N VAL A 130 -28.26 22.58 -18.96
CA VAL A 130 -27.22 23.07 -18.05
C VAL A 130 -26.80 21.97 -17.09
N LEU A 131 -25.56 21.50 -17.30
CA LEU A 131 -24.74 20.75 -16.35
C LEU A 131 -23.78 21.75 -15.70
N GLU A 132 -24.17 22.36 -14.59
CA GLU A 132 -23.22 23.15 -13.81
C GLU A 132 -22.48 22.21 -12.86
N PRO A 133 -21.15 22.07 -12.98
CA PRO A 133 -20.36 21.28 -12.05
C PRO A 133 -20.15 22.06 -10.76
N PHE A 134 -20.41 21.39 -9.64
CA PHE A 134 -20.16 21.92 -8.30
C PHE A 134 -19.26 20.98 -7.52
N GLN A 135 -18.40 21.55 -6.70
CA GLN A 135 -17.62 20.81 -5.72
C GLN A 135 -18.09 21.16 -4.32
N LEU A 136 -18.46 20.13 -3.57
CA LEU A 136 -18.88 20.25 -2.19
C LEU A 136 -17.79 19.67 -1.28
N THR A 137 -17.15 20.54 -0.50
CA THR A 137 -16.04 20.16 0.36
C THR A 137 -16.46 20.15 1.84
N PHE A 138 -16.06 19.11 2.57
CA PHE A 138 -16.22 19.03 4.03
C PHE A 138 -15.00 18.37 4.71
N PRO A 139 -14.69 18.74 5.97
CA PRO A 139 -13.33 18.58 6.50
C PRO A 139 -12.95 17.14 6.84
N ASN A 140 -13.84 16.36 7.45
CA ASN A 140 -13.55 15.01 7.89
C ASN A 140 -14.80 14.13 8.01
N LEU A 141 -14.59 12.82 7.93
CA LEU A 141 -15.56 11.80 8.25
C LEU A 141 -14.87 10.74 9.11
N GLY A 142 -15.31 10.65 10.36
CA GLY A 142 -14.78 9.69 11.33
C GLY A 142 -14.95 8.23 10.88
N PRO A 143 -14.30 7.30 11.58
CA PRO A 143 -14.37 5.88 11.24
C PRO A 143 -15.78 5.34 11.48
N CYS A 144 -16.23 4.45 10.59
CA CYS A 144 -17.53 3.81 10.69
C CYS A 144 -18.70 4.79 10.77
N LYS A 145 -18.61 5.87 10.01
CA LYS A 145 -19.60 6.93 9.94
C LYS A 145 -20.18 7.07 8.55
N GLU A 146 -21.42 7.54 8.52
CA GLU A 146 -22.16 7.88 7.32
C GLU A 146 -22.63 9.33 7.43
N MET A 147 -22.32 10.11 6.40
CA MET A 147 -22.85 11.44 6.19
C MET A 147 -23.95 11.37 5.13
N VAL A 148 -25.08 12.01 5.44
CA VAL A 148 -26.26 12.02 4.57
C VAL A 148 -26.58 13.47 4.25
N LEU A 149 -26.39 13.85 2.99
CA LEU A 149 -26.71 15.16 2.45
C LEU A 149 -28.10 15.10 1.83
N THR A 150 -29.06 15.77 2.46
CA THR A 150 -30.42 15.86 1.94
C THR A 150 -30.50 16.90 0.82
N GLU A 151 -31.56 16.83 0.01
CA GLU A 151 -31.89 17.84 -0.99
C GLU A 151 -31.87 19.25 -0.40
N GLU A 152 -32.45 19.45 0.79
CA GLU A 152 -32.45 20.76 1.46
C GLU A 152 -31.03 21.24 1.79
N THR A 153 -30.18 20.37 2.34
CA THR A 153 -28.77 20.71 2.62
C THR A 153 -28.03 21.06 1.33
N LEU A 154 -28.18 20.26 0.29
CA LEU A 154 -27.55 20.49 -1.01
C LEU A 154 -28.00 21.82 -1.63
N LEU A 155 -29.31 22.07 -1.70
CA LEU A 155 -29.85 23.32 -2.26
C LEU A 155 -29.44 24.55 -1.44
N SER A 156 -29.37 24.43 -0.11
CA SER A 156 -28.92 25.52 0.75
C SER A 156 -27.42 25.83 0.57
N ALA A 157 -26.60 24.80 0.38
CA ALA A 157 -25.16 24.95 0.23
C ALA A 157 -24.78 25.57 -1.11
N LEU A 158 -25.45 25.14 -2.18
CA LEU A 158 -25.15 25.55 -3.55
C LEU A 158 -25.69 26.95 -3.90
N ASP A 159 -26.45 27.59 -2.99
CA ASP A 159 -27.17 28.86 -3.21
C ASP A 159 -28.09 28.87 -4.45
N VAL A 160 -28.42 27.69 -4.99
CA VAL A 160 -29.33 27.52 -6.14
C VAL A 160 -30.81 27.51 -5.74
N SER A 161 -31.15 28.12 -4.60
CA SER A 161 -32.50 28.10 -4.04
C SER A 161 -33.58 28.62 -5.02
N GLN A 162 -33.19 29.49 -5.96
CA GLN A 162 -34.06 30.05 -6.99
C GLN A 162 -34.26 29.15 -8.22
N GLN A 163 -33.33 28.24 -8.51
CA GLN A 163 -33.42 27.30 -9.63
C GLN A 163 -33.26 25.89 -9.10
N ARG A 164 -34.39 25.26 -8.74
CA ARG A 164 -34.37 23.87 -8.28
C ARG A 164 -33.89 22.96 -9.42
N PRO A 165 -32.74 22.28 -9.28
CA PRO A 165 -32.28 21.31 -10.25
C PRO A 165 -33.31 20.19 -10.37
N SER A 166 -33.46 19.70 -11.59
CA SER A 166 -34.33 18.55 -11.89
C SER A 166 -33.69 17.24 -11.48
N GLU A 167 -32.35 17.20 -11.45
CA GLU A 167 -31.56 16.08 -10.97
C GLU A 167 -30.22 16.58 -10.45
N VAL A 168 -29.74 15.95 -9.37
CA VAL A 168 -28.37 16.14 -8.85
C VAL A 168 -27.64 14.83 -9.12
N GLN A 169 -26.65 14.82 -9.99
CA GLN A 169 -25.86 13.62 -10.24
C GLN A 169 -24.55 13.69 -9.48
N LEU A 170 -24.32 12.74 -8.57
CA LEU A 170 -23.02 12.58 -7.94
C LEU A 170 -22.11 11.77 -8.87
N SER A 171 -20.95 12.32 -9.22
CA SER A 171 -20.04 11.70 -10.18
C SER A 171 -18.76 11.18 -9.53
N ILE A 172 -18.14 11.99 -8.66
CA ILE A 172 -16.81 11.72 -8.12
C ILE A 172 -16.74 12.09 -6.64
N LEU A 173 -16.09 11.24 -5.85
CA LEU A 173 -15.69 11.47 -4.47
C LEU A 173 -14.16 11.46 -4.38
N ASN A 174 -13.60 12.58 -3.97
CA ASN A 174 -12.19 12.67 -3.58
C ASN A 174 -12.07 12.69 -2.06
N PHE A 175 -11.09 12.00 -1.50
CA PHE A 175 -10.82 12.00 -0.06
C PHE A 175 -9.36 11.66 0.23
N THR A 176 -8.91 11.99 1.44
CA THR A 176 -7.61 11.62 1.98
C THR A 176 -7.77 10.59 3.09
N ASP A 177 -7.06 9.46 2.99
CA ASP A 177 -7.08 8.39 3.99
C ASP A 177 -6.28 8.75 5.26
N GLY A 178 -6.27 7.83 6.23
CA GLY A 178 -5.54 8.02 7.50
C GLY A 178 -4.02 8.06 7.34
N ASP A 179 -3.50 7.56 6.22
CA ASP A 179 -2.06 7.57 5.88
C ASP A 179 -1.66 8.83 5.09
N GLY A 180 -2.61 9.72 4.79
CA GLY A 180 -2.39 10.97 4.06
C GLY A 180 -2.37 10.80 2.53
N ARG A 181 -2.83 9.67 1.99
CA ARG A 181 -2.95 9.46 0.55
C ARG A 181 -4.30 9.91 0.04
N THR A 182 -4.30 10.46 -1.17
CA THR A 182 -5.52 10.94 -1.82
C THR A 182 -6.07 9.88 -2.76
N TRP A 183 -7.37 9.68 -2.67
CA TRP A 183 -8.12 8.73 -3.48
C TRP A 183 -9.22 9.43 -4.23
N ARG A 184 -9.37 9.09 -5.50
CA ARG A 184 -10.52 9.41 -6.33
C ARG A 184 -11.37 8.15 -6.45
N ARG A 185 -12.63 8.25 -6.07
CA ARG A 185 -13.64 7.22 -6.30
C ARG A 185 -14.68 7.78 -7.27
N ALA A 186 -14.99 7.01 -8.29
CA ALA A 186 -16.07 7.26 -9.23
C ALA A 186 -16.80 5.94 -9.51
N ASP A 187 -17.85 5.97 -10.32
CA ASP A 187 -18.61 4.76 -10.68
C ASP A 187 -17.76 3.72 -11.42
N ASP A 188 -16.69 4.15 -12.09
CA ASP A 188 -15.78 3.30 -12.85
C ASP A 188 -14.63 2.70 -12.03
N GLY A 189 -14.39 3.21 -10.81
CA GLY A 189 -13.36 2.64 -9.96
C GLY A 189 -12.83 3.51 -8.82
N LEU A 190 -11.72 3.03 -8.26
CA LEU A 190 -10.97 3.67 -7.19
C LEU A 190 -9.50 3.79 -7.62
N GLU A 191 -9.01 5.03 -7.64
CA GLU A 191 -7.68 5.39 -8.10
C GLU A 191 -6.97 6.27 -7.06
N GLU A 192 -5.65 6.10 -6.93
CA GLU A 192 -4.82 6.99 -6.12
C GLU A 192 -4.55 8.27 -6.92
N SER A 193 -4.99 9.41 -6.42
CA SER A 193 -4.74 10.71 -7.04
C SER A 193 -3.53 11.38 -6.39
N ARG A 194 -2.77 12.14 -7.16
CA ARG A 194 -1.68 12.99 -6.63
C ARG A 194 -2.12 14.41 -6.31
N GLN A 195 -3.35 14.79 -6.69
CA GLN A 195 -3.85 16.14 -6.50
C GLN A 195 -5.24 16.10 -5.85
N ILE A 196 -5.38 16.82 -4.74
CA ILE A 196 -6.66 17.18 -4.12
C ILE A 196 -7.02 18.55 -4.66
N GLY A 197 -8.26 18.74 -5.12
CA GLY A 197 -8.81 20.06 -5.44
C GLY A 197 -8.53 20.57 -6.86
N GLU A 198 -7.95 19.77 -7.75
CA GLU A 198 -8.11 20.06 -9.18
C GLU A 198 -9.56 19.73 -9.55
N PRO A 199 -10.32 20.68 -10.11
CA PRO A 199 -11.70 20.44 -10.42
C PRO A 199 -11.81 19.38 -11.52
N ASP A 200 -12.64 18.36 -11.28
CA ASP A 200 -12.85 17.27 -12.24
C ASP A 200 -13.46 17.80 -13.56
N PHE A 201 -14.10 18.97 -13.52
CA PHE A 201 -14.71 19.65 -14.66
C PHE A 201 -14.25 21.10 -14.75
N PRO A 202 -13.97 21.63 -15.96
CA PRO A 202 -13.66 23.04 -16.13
C PRO A 202 -14.87 23.91 -15.72
N GLY A 203 -14.61 25.02 -15.03
CA GLY A 203 -15.67 25.93 -14.57
C GLY A 203 -16.45 25.44 -13.34
N THR A 204 -15.92 24.47 -12.60
CA THR A 204 -16.53 23.99 -11.35
C THR A 204 -16.59 25.10 -10.30
N SER A 205 -17.76 25.31 -9.71
CA SER A 205 -17.93 26.18 -8.56
C SER A 205 -17.62 25.42 -7.28
N GLU A 206 -16.71 25.94 -6.46
CA GLU A 206 -16.37 25.34 -5.17
C GLU A 206 -17.25 25.90 -4.05
N VAL A 207 -17.85 24.99 -3.28
CA VAL A 207 -18.72 25.29 -2.14
C VAL A 207 -18.19 24.51 -0.94
N THR A 208 -17.88 25.24 0.13
CA THR A 208 -17.49 24.63 1.41
C THR A 208 -18.70 24.53 2.31
N LEU A 209 -18.96 23.34 2.86
CA LEU A 209 -19.97 23.18 3.91
C LEU A 209 -19.36 23.55 5.26
N ASP A 210 -19.67 24.75 5.76
CA ASP A 210 -19.22 25.20 7.09
C ASP A 210 -19.78 24.33 8.22
N ALA A 211 -21.00 23.81 8.03
CA ALA A 211 -21.69 22.96 9.01
C ALA A 211 -22.32 21.75 8.30
N PRO A 212 -21.54 20.70 7.95
CA PRO A 212 -22.09 19.51 7.35
C PRO A 212 -23.06 18.80 8.32
N PRO A 213 -24.06 18.09 7.81
CA PRO A 213 -25.00 17.35 8.64
C PRO A 213 -24.26 16.34 9.53
N ALA A 214 -24.74 16.20 10.76
CA ALA A 214 -24.08 15.35 11.75
C ALA A 214 -24.00 13.88 11.26
N PRO A 215 -22.80 13.27 11.23
CA PRO A 215 -22.64 11.92 10.74
C PRO A 215 -23.28 10.89 11.67
N LYS A 216 -23.98 9.92 11.08
CA LYS A 216 -24.60 8.78 11.76
C LYS A 216 -23.64 7.58 11.79
N ARG A 217 -23.94 6.57 12.60
CA ARG A 217 -23.18 5.30 12.59
C ARG A 217 -23.49 4.52 11.31
N ALA A 218 -22.45 4.01 10.65
CA ALA A 218 -22.61 3.13 9.50
C ALA A 218 -23.15 1.76 9.95
N ALA A 219 -24.23 1.28 9.33
CA ALA A 219 -24.94 0.06 9.74
C ALA A 219 -24.14 -1.26 9.64
N MET A 220 -22.93 -1.23 9.06
CA MET A 220 -22.17 -2.42 8.70
C MET A 220 -20.81 -2.53 9.42
N CYS A 221 -20.52 -1.62 10.34
CA CYS A 221 -19.28 -1.59 11.11
C CYS A 221 -19.35 -2.35 12.45
N ASP A 222 -20.53 -2.80 12.84
CA ASP A 222 -20.70 -3.64 14.03
C ASP A 222 -20.30 -5.06 13.63
N GLY A 223 -19.02 -5.39 13.87
CA GLY A 223 -18.44 -6.68 13.54
C GLY A 223 -19.34 -7.84 13.93
N GLY A 224 -19.67 -8.66 12.93
CA GLY A 224 -20.33 -9.94 13.12
C GLY A 224 -19.57 -10.78 14.14
N THR A 225 -20.10 -10.82 15.35
CA THR A 225 -19.98 -11.99 16.22
C THR A 225 -21.12 -12.91 15.83
N THR A 226 -20.93 -13.69 14.76
CA THR A 226 -21.70 -14.90 14.48
C THR A 226 -20.80 -16.10 14.63
#